data_AF-A0AAN8Q9I1-F1
#
_entry.id   AF-A0AAN8Q9I1-F1
#
_cell.length_a   1.000
_cell.length_b   1.000
_cell.length_c   1.000
_cell.angle_alpha   90.00
_cell.angle_beta   90.00
_cell.angle_gamma   90.00
#
_symmetry.space_group_name_H-M   'P 1'
#
loop_
_entity.id
_entity.type
_entity.pdbx_description
1 polymer ?
#
loop_
_entity_poly.entity_id
_entity_poly.type
_entity_poly.pdbx_seq_one_letter_code
_entity_poly.pdbx_strand_id
1 'polypeptide(L)'
;MEQLENLEWFHPAMNRHTAESLLMQNAQEGTYLLRPSSTEGECALSVRCENSVKHFHIVYTGTEYKFGHGKFDKLETLVEHFQNQPLIGGESGQLVLLNSPYPRDIEEPDNYESVTVHAEFSSGRNKLQQEFSINSKEGYLTKLGLIFKTWRYRWFVLQRNELKYYKCKTDKMPIRVLDLNECTECCKDNTFKDKCNLFRLKFTWRTFYFFAATEQDMDEWIRVITWRLQNQRKISTNSQ
;
A
#
# COMPACT_ATOMS: atom_id res chain seq x y z
N MET A 1 -18.23 3.30 -16.58
CA MET A 1 -17.12 2.97 -15.67
C MET A 1 -17.33 1.62 -14.98
N GLU A 2 -18.53 1.32 -14.47
CA GLU A 2 -18.85 0.08 -13.74
C GLU A 2 -18.42 -1.23 -14.42
N GLN A 3 -18.47 -1.32 -15.76
CA GLN A 3 -18.00 -2.50 -16.50
C GLN A 3 -16.47 -2.69 -16.45
N LEU A 4 -15.68 -1.61 -16.48
CA LEU A 4 -14.21 -1.69 -16.35
C LEU A 4 -13.80 -2.11 -14.93
N GLU A 5 -14.61 -1.75 -13.93
CA GLU A 5 -14.36 -2.07 -12.53
C GLU A 5 -14.57 -3.55 -12.22
N ASN A 6 -15.29 -4.29 -13.08
CA ASN A 6 -15.51 -5.72 -12.96
C ASN A 6 -14.36 -6.57 -13.54
N LEU A 7 -13.37 -5.96 -14.20
CA LEU A 7 -12.23 -6.69 -14.73
C LEU A 7 -11.34 -7.23 -13.60
N GLU A 8 -10.92 -8.49 -13.73
CA GLU A 8 -10.09 -9.20 -12.74
C GLU A 8 -8.69 -8.60 -12.54
N TRP A 9 -8.29 -7.67 -13.41
CA TRP A 9 -7.02 -6.92 -13.37
C TRP A 9 -7.25 -5.42 -13.14
N PHE A 10 -8.46 -5.03 -12.73
CA PHE A 10 -8.73 -3.69 -12.23
C PHE A 10 -8.44 -3.57 -10.73
N HIS A 11 -7.66 -2.57 -10.36
CA HIS A 11 -7.27 -2.29 -8.99
C HIS A 11 -7.85 -0.95 -8.53
N PRO A 12 -9.01 -0.93 -7.84
CA PRO A 12 -9.78 0.28 -7.52
C PRO A 12 -9.04 1.27 -6.59
N ALA A 13 -8.02 0.81 -5.88
CA ALA A 13 -7.29 1.62 -4.91
C ALA A 13 -5.84 1.91 -5.34
N MET A 14 -5.43 1.45 -6.53
CA MET A 14 -4.06 1.54 -7.00
C MET A 14 -3.81 2.88 -7.69
N ASN A 15 -2.74 3.57 -7.29
CA ASN A 15 -2.32 4.81 -7.94
C ASN A 15 -1.17 4.55 -8.92
N ARG A 16 -0.81 5.56 -9.70
CA ARG A 16 0.27 5.50 -10.70
C ARG A 16 1.57 4.96 -10.13
N HIS A 17 2.05 5.55 -9.05
CA HIS A 17 3.34 5.20 -8.47
C HIS A 17 3.35 3.77 -7.92
N THR A 18 2.27 3.35 -7.26
CA THR A 18 2.12 1.96 -6.79
C THR A 18 2.14 0.96 -7.94
N ALA A 19 1.45 1.27 -9.05
CA ALA A 19 1.48 0.42 -10.24
C ALA A 19 2.88 0.36 -10.86
N GLU A 20 3.60 1.49 -10.92
CA GLU A 20 4.99 1.55 -11.37
C GLU A 20 5.88 0.64 -10.52
N SER A 21 5.89 0.82 -9.20
CA SER A 21 6.72 0.01 -8.30
C SER A 21 6.36 -1.48 -8.35
N LEU A 22 5.08 -1.81 -8.35
CA LEU A 22 4.58 -3.19 -8.33
C LEU A 22 4.96 -3.96 -9.59
N LEU A 23 4.70 -3.36 -10.75
CA LEU A 23 5.03 -3.97 -12.04
C LEU A 23 6.54 -4.05 -12.26
N MET A 24 7.31 -3.05 -11.79
CA MET A 24 8.77 -3.09 -11.91
C MET A 24 9.41 -4.20 -11.07
N GLN A 25 8.90 -4.43 -9.85
CA GLN A 25 9.48 -5.38 -8.89
C GLN A 25 8.99 -6.81 -9.08
N ASN A 26 7.70 -6.98 -9.38
CA ASN A 26 7.03 -8.28 -9.24
C ASN A 26 6.45 -8.82 -10.55
N ALA A 27 6.65 -8.12 -11.67
CA ALA A 27 6.03 -8.50 -12.94
C ALA A 27 7.06 -8.60 -14.08
N GLN A 28 6.73 -9.45 -15.05
CA GLN A 28 7.52 -9.63 -16.27
C GLN A 28 7.12 -8.61 -17.35
N GLU A 29 7.96 -8.44 -18.35
CA GLU A 29 7.65 -7.58 -19.49
C GLU A 29 6.34 -7.99 -20.19
N GLY A 30 5.52 -6.98 -20.50
CA GLY A 30 4.17 -7.14 -21.05
C GLY A 30 3.08 -7.43 -20.01
N THR A 31 3.42 -7.49 -18.73
CA THR A 31 2.40 -7.59 -17.66
C THR A 31 1.68 -6.26 -17.49
N TYR A 32 0.35 -6.28 -17.32
CA TYR A 32 -0.45 -5.05 -17.27
C TYR A 32 -1.56 -5.08 -16.22
N LEU A 33 -1.96 -3.90 -15.78
CA LEU A 33 -3.07 -3.72 -14.85
C LEU A 33 -3.87 -2.45 -15.15
N LEU A 34 -5.15 -2.46 -14.77
CA LEU A 34 -6.02 -1.28 -14.86
C LEU A 34 -6.15 -0.64 -13.49
N ARG A 35 -6.10 0.69 -13.46
CA ARG A 35 -6.28 1.46 -12.24
C ARG A 35 -7.04 2.76 -12.50
N PRO A 36 -7.66 3.36 -11.48
CA PRO A 36 -8.16 4.72 -11.59
C PRO A 36 -7.07 5.70 -12.02
N SER A 37 -7.45 6.67 -12.86
CA SER A 37 -6.62 7.85 -13.15
C SER A 37 -6.79 8.90 -12.05
N SER A 38 -5.88 9.86 -12.00
CA SER A 38 -6.07 11.08 -11.18
C SER A 38 -7.13 12.02 -11.77
N THR A 39 -7.47 11.83 -13.05
CA THR A 39 -8.53 12.55 -13.76
C THR A 39 -9.86 11.82 -13.55
N GLU A 40 -10.90 12.55 -13.15
CA GLU A 40 -12.24 11.98 -13.01
C GLU A 40 -12.76 11.45 -14.36
N GLY A 41 -13.36 10.26 -14.36
CA GLY A 41 -13.89 9.61 -15.56
C GLY A 41 -12.86 8.88 -16.42
N GLU A 42 -11.59 8.87 -16.01
CA GLU A 42 -10.51 8.18 -16.72
C GLU A 42 -9.95 6.99 -15.92
N CYS A 43 -9.55 5.96 -16.66
CA CYS A 43 -8.74 4.86 -16.16
C CYS A 43 -7.38 4.88 -16.85
N ALA A 44 -6.37 4.32 -16.18
CA ALA A 44 -5.04 4.17 -16.74
C ALA A 44 -4.66 2.69 -16.79
N LEU A 45 -4.39 2.20 -18.01
CA LEU A 45 -3.75 0.92 -18.24
C LEU A 45 -2.24 1.09 -18.03
N SER A 46 -1.70 0.42 -17.01
CA SER A 46 -0.27 0.46 -16.66
C SER A 46 0.38 -0.83 -17.12
N VAL A 47 1.45 -0.74 -17.90
CA VAL A 47 2.10 -1.88 -18.57
C VAL A 47 3.58 -1.91 -18.27
N ARG A 48 4.08 -3.06 -17.80
CA ARG A 48 5.50 -3.33 -17.59
C ARG A 48 6.22 -3.42 -18.93
N CYS A 49 7.22 -2.58 -19.13
CA CYS A 49 8.20 -2.65 -20.22
C CYS A 49 9.58 -2.92 -19.62
N GLU A 50 10.58 -3.31 -20.43
CA GLU A 50 11.94 -3.68 -19.97
C GLU A 50 12.49 -2.85 -18.79
N ASN A 51 12.53 -1.52 -18.93
CA ASN A 51 13.14 -0.61 -17.94
C ASN A 51 12.17 0.47 -17.41
N SER A 52 10.88 0.37 -17.72
CA SER A 52 9.90 1.38 -17.32
C SER A 52 8.49 0.80 -17.28
N VAL A 53 7.55 1.57 -16.75
CA VAL A 53 6.11 1.29 -16.87
C VAL A 53 5.48 2.37 -17.73
N LYS A 54 4.74 1.96 -18.75
CA LYS A 54 4.00 2.86 -19.62
C LYS A 54 2.56 2.94 -19.14
N HIS A 55 1.98 4.14 -19.23
CA HIS A 55 0.60 4.37 -18.83
C HIS A 55 -0.21 4.89 -20.02
N PHE A 56 -1.31 4.21 -20.30
CA PHE A 56 -2.22 4.58 -21.38
C PHE A 56 -3.58 4.94 -20.79
N HIS A 57 -4.11 6.09 -21.19
CA HIS A 57 -5.38 6.59 -20.69
C HIS A 57 -6.54 5.99 -21.48
N ILE A 58 -7.55 5.52 -20.76
CA ILE A 58 -8.82 5.05 -21.27
C ILE A 58 -9.89 5.99 -20.73
N VAL A 59 -10.63 6.62 -21.65
CA VAL A 59 -11.71 7.54 -21.31
C VAL A 59 -13.04 6.89 -21.63
N TYR A 60 -13.99 6.91 -20.70
CA TYR A 60 -15.35 6.45 -20.95
C TYR A 60 -16.31 7.64 -21.03
N THR A 61 -16.95 7.83 -22.18
CA THR A 61 -17.84 8.99 -22.40
C THR A 61 -19.28 8.76 -21.94
N GLY A 62 -19.60 7.58 -21.39
CA GLY A 62 -20.98 7.16 -21.11
C GLY A 62 -21.55 6.23 -22.18
N THR A 63 -21.05 6.31 -23.41
CA THR A 63 -21.52 5.52 -24.56
C THR A 63 -20.41 4.73 -25.26
N GLU A 64 -19.18 5.24 -25.27
CA GLU A 64 -18.03 4.60 -25.93
C GLU A 64 -16.77 4.70 -25.05
N TYR A 65 -15.87 3.75 -25.22
CA TYR A 65 -14.50 3.75 -24.70
C TYR A 65 -13.57 4.36 -25.74
N LYS A 66 -12.73 5.30 -25.31
CA LYS A 66 -11.71 5.93 -26.14
C LYS A 66 -10.33 5.54 -25.65
N PHE A 67 -9.50 5.11 -26.58
CA PHE A 67 -8.11 4.74 -26.34
C PHE A 67 -7.24 5.14 -27.54
N GLY A 68 -6.31 6.07 -27.33
CA GLY A 68 -5.53 6.65 -28.43
C GLY A 68 -6.44 7.27 -29.50
N HIS A 69 -6.33 6.80 -30.74
CA HIS A 69 -7.20 7.16 -31.86
C HIS A 69 -8.40 6.22 -32.04
N GLY A 70 -8.45 5.11 -31.30
CA GLY A 70 -9.51 4.10 -31.36
C GLY A 70 -10.73 4.48 -30.53
N LYS A 71 -11.91 4.07 -31.01
CA LYS A 71 -13.19 4.18 -30.33
C LYS A 71 -13.85 2.81 -30.31
N PHE A 72 -14.36 2.42 -29.16
CA PHE A 72 -14.92 1.10 -28.91
C PHE A 72 -16.28 1.26 -28.23
N ASP A 73 -17.31 0.69 -28.82
CA ASP A 73 -18.67 0.70 -28.29
C ASP A 73 -18.86 -0.27 -27.12
N LYS A 74 -18.01 -1.30 -27.02
CA LYS A 74 -18.05 -2.34 -26.00
C LYS A 74 -16.69 -2.50 -25.31
N LEU A 75 -16.73 -2.98 -24.07
CA LEU A 75 -15.51 -3.30 -23.33
C LEU A 75 -14.77 -4.48 -23.95
N GLU A 76 -15.51 -5.47 -24.45
CA GLU A 76 -14.97 -6.66 -25.11
C GLU A 76 -14.11 -6.27 -26.32
N THR A 77 -14.60 -5.37 -27.17
CA THR A 77 -13.86 -4.92 -28.37
C THR A 77 -12.62 -4.11 -28.02
N LEU A 78 -12.64 -3.37 -26.90
CA LEU A 78 -11.44 -2.72 -26.35
C LEU A 78 -10.39 -3.74 -25.87
N VAL A 79 -10.81 -4.79 -25.16
CA VAL A 79 -9.91 -5.84 -24.66
C VAL A 79 -9.36 -6.70 -25.81
N GLU A 80 -10.18 -7.02 -26.81
CA GLU A 80 -9.73 -7.70 -28.03
C GLU A 80 -8.69 -6.85 -28.78
N HIS A 81 -8.87 -5.53 -28.84
CA HIS A 81 -7.87 -4.64 -29.43
C HIS A 81 -6.54 -4.73 -28.69
N PHE A 82 -6.56 -4.72 -27.35
CA PHE A 82 -5.38 -4.91 -26.50
C PHE A 82 -4.65 -6.23 -26.74
N GLN A 83 -5.37 -7.32 -27.01
CA GLN A 83 -4.78 -8.64 -27.25
C GLN A 83 -4.17 -8.77 -28.65
N ASN A 84 -4.71 -8.06 -29.64
CA ASN A 84 -4.37 -8.27 -31.05
C ASN A 84 -3.50 -7.17 -31.66
N GLN A 85 -3.27 -6.05 -30.96
CA GLN A 85 -2.51 -4.91 -31.48
C GLN A 85 -1.47 -4.40 -30.47
N PRO A 86 -0.20 -4.19 -30.89
CA PRO A 86 0.80 -3.54 -30.05
C PRO A 86 0.45 -2.07 -29.79
N LEU A 87 0.67 -1.61 -28.56
CA LEU A 87 0.46 -0.24 -28.13
C LEU A 87 1.70 0.62 -28.41
N ILE A 88 1.54 1.89 -28.76
CA ILE A 88 2.68 2.78 -29.04
C ILE A 88 3.01 3.60 -27.79
N GLY A 89 4.14 3.29 -27.15
CA GLY A 89 4.60 3.91 -25.92
C GLY A 89 5.48 5.15 -26.13
N GLY A 90 4.88 6.34 -26.16
CA GLY A 90 5.60 7.63 -26.17
C GLY A 90 6.11 8.07 -27.55
N GLU A 91 6.89 9.16 -27.58
CA GLU A 91 7.34 9.81 -28.83
C GLU A 91 8.35 8.98 -29.65
N SER A 92 9.01 8.00 -29.04
CA SER A 92 9.98 7.13 -29.71
C SER A 92 9.35 6.01 -30.53
N GLY A 93 8.02 5.85 -30.51
CA GLY A 93 7.33 4.82 -31.29
C GLY A 93 7.51 3.39 -30.79
N GLN A 94 7.99 3.20 -29.55
CA GLN A 94 8.26 1.88 -28.99
C GLN A 94 6.96 1.08 -28.87
N LEU A 95 6.94 -0.11 -29.48
CA LEU A 95 5.81 -1.03 -29.41
C LEU A 95 5.78 -1.73 -28.05
N VAL A 96 4.62 -1.72 -27.40
CA VAL A 96 4.35 -2.33 -26.11
C VAL A 96 3.30 -3.41 -26.31
N LEU A 97 3.65 -4.64 -25.96
CA LEU A 97 2.76 -5.80 -26.07
C LEU A 97 2.13 -6.11 -24.71
N LEU A 98 0.85 -6.46 -24.72
CA LEU A 98 0.11 -6.91 -23.55
C LEU A 98 0.14 -8.43 -23.52
N ASN A 99 0.92 -9.01 -22.61
CA ASN A 99 1.12 -10.45 -22.52
C ASN A 99 0.21 -11.09 -21.47
N SER A 100 0.21 -10.54 -20.25
CA SER A 100 -0.53 -11.14 -19.14
C SER A 100 -1.15 -10.08 -18.22
N PRO A 101 -2.42 -10.27 -17.79
CA PRO A 101 -3.03 -9.42 -16.80
C PRO A 101 -2.39 -9.67 -15.43
N TYR A 102 -2.15 -8.60 -14.68
CA TYR A 102 -1.74 -8.69 -13.29
C TYR A 102 -2.99 -8.97 -12.45
N PRO A 103 -3.02 -10.08 -11.69
CA PRO A 103 -4.21 -10.49 -10.95
C PRO A 103 -4.54 -9.48 -9.84
N ARG A 104 -5.84 -9.19 -9.66
CA ARG A 104 -6.34 -8.34 -8.57
C ARG A 104 -6.00 -8.91 -7.20
N ASP A 105 -6.11 -10.23 -7.07
CA ASP A 105 -5.81 -10.99 -5.86
C ASP A 105 -4.47 -11.72 -6.07
N ILE A 106 -3.40 -11.07 -5.61
CA ILE A 106 -2.03 -11.59 -5.73
C ILE A 106 -1.80 -12.51 -4.53
N GLU A 107 -1.69 -13.82 -4.75
CA GLU A 107 -1.01 -14.68 -3.79
C GLU A 107 0.48 -14.34 -3.86
N GLU A 108 1.00 -13.68 -2.81
CA GLU A 108 2.40 -13.23 -2.75
C GLU A 108 3.35 -14.45 -2.72
N PRO A 109 4.36 -14.54 -3.63
CA PRO A 109 5.42 -15.53 -3.53
C PRO A 109 6.37 -15.24 -2.34
N ASP A 110 6.82 -16.31 -1.68
CA ASP A 110 7.55 -16.31 -0.39
C ASP A 110 9.00 -15.74 -0.39
N ASN A 111 9.43 -14.98 -1.39
CA ASN A 111 10.84 -14.62 -1.55
C ASN A 111 11.08 -13.13 -1.81
N TYR A 112 10.93 -12.32 -0.76
CA TYR A 112 11.62 -11.02 -0.64
C TYR A 112 12.93 -11.21 0.15
N GLU A 113 14.07 -11.19 -0.53
CA GLU A 113 15.35 -10.91 0.13
C GLU A 113 15.40 -9.41 0.47
N SER A 114 15.49 -9.12 1.77
CA SER A 114 15.73 -7.77 2.27
C SER A 114 17.18 -7.36 1.99
N VAL A 115 17.39 -6.45 1.04
CA VAL A 115 18.68 -5.76 0.91
C VAL A 115 18.63 -4.48 1.76
N THR A 116 19.37 -4.48 2.86
CA THR A 116 19.59 -3.31 3.72
C THR A 116 21.06 -2.92 3.66
N VAL A 117 21.41 -1.73 3.18
CA VAL A 117 22.59 -1.00 3.69
C VAL A 117 22.32 0.50 3.75
N HIS A 118 22.59 1.06 4.93
CA HIS A 118 22.44 2.43 5.39
C HIS A 118 23.40 3.44 4.76
N ALA A 119 23.01 4.73 4.74
CA ALA A 119 23.61 5.82 5.54
C ALA A 119 23.52 7.18 4.82
N GLU A 120 23.11 8.18 5.59
CA GLU A 120 22.96 9.58 5.20
C GLU A 120 24.31 10.23 4.84
N PHE A 121 24.29 11.20 3.91
CA PHE A 121 25.22 12.33 3.93
C PHE A 121 24.41 13.62 4.01
N SER A 122 24.54 14.31 5.15
CA SER A 122 23.93 15.61 5.41
C SER A 122 24.56 16.70 4.56
N SER A 123 23.75 17.63 4.04
CA SER A 123 24.13 19.04 3.86
C SER A 123 22.89 19.91 3.68
N GLY A 124 22.73 20.91 4.56
CA GLY A 124 22.08 22.19 4.19
C GLY A 124 20.71 22.56 4.81
N ARG A 125 20.73 23.01 6.07
CA ARG A 125 19.98 24.14 6.70
C ARG A 125 18.44 24.30 6.51
N ASN A 126 17.76 24.16 7.66
CA ASN A 126 16.72 25.01 8.29
C ASN A 126 15.40 25.37 7.58
N LYS A 127 14.28 24.81 8.08
CA LYS A 127 13.23 25.57 8.79
C LYS A 127 12.21 24.65 9.50
N LEU A 128 12.04 24.92 10.81
CA LEU A 128 10.89 24.65 11.69
C LEU A 128 10.62 23.20 12.14
N GLN A 129 11.12 22.93 13.35
CA GLN A 129 10.51 22.14 14.44
C GLN A 129 9.27 21.30 14.09
N GLN A 130 9.46 19.98 14.03
CA GLN A 130 8.51 19.08 14.68
C GLN A 130 9.33 18.23 15.64
N GLU A 131 9.09 18.44 16.93
CA GLU A 131 9.65 17.64 18.02
C GLU A 131 9.27 16.17 17.82
N PHE A 132 10.10 15.42 17.11
CA PHE A 132 10.12 13.97 17.26
C PHE A 132 10.67 13.71 18.66
N SER A 133 9.76 13.60 19.64
CA SER A 133 10.13 13.07 20.95
C SER A 133 10.89 11.76 20.72
N ILE A 134 11.95 11.51 21.49
CA ILE A 134 12.80 10.29 21.53
C ILE A 134 12.02 8.95 21.54
N ASN A 135 10.69 9.01 21.71
CA ASN A 135 9.76 7.90 21.85
C ASN A 135 8.63 7.95 20.79
N SER A 136 8.94 8.37 19.57
CA SER A 136 8.06 8.28 18.40
C SER A 136 8.64 7.25 17.43
N LYS A 137 7.77 6.46 16.78
CA LYS A 137 8.15 5.49 15.74
C LYS A 137 7.16 5.59 14.61
N GLU A 138 7.66 5.54 13.40
CA GLU A 138 6.86 5.43 12.19
C GLU A 138 7.40 4.28 11.33
N GLY A 139 6.53 3.67 10.53
CA GLY A 139 6.91 2.51 9.75
C GLY A 139 5.70 1.80 9.18
N TYR A 140 5.93 0.94 8.20
CA TYR A 140 4.88 0.10 7.68
C TYR A 140 4.65 -1.13 8.55
N LEU A 141 3.38 -1.52 8.68
CA LEU A 141 2.96 -2.79 9.26
C LEU A 141 1.81 -3.35 8.43
N THR A 142 1.71 -4.67 8.40
CA THR A 142 0.54 -5.34 7.81
C THR A 142 -0.46 -5.69 8.90
N LYS A 143 -1.69 -5.19 8.80
CA LYS A 143 -2.72 -5.32 9.85
C LYS A 143 -3.95 -6.10 9.42
N LEU A 144 -4.49 -6.94 10.31
CA LEU A 144 -5.71 -7.71 10.06
C LEU A 144 -6.98 -6.82 10.01
N GLY A 145 -7.80 -7.01 8.97
CA GLY A 145 -9.11 -6.39 8.79
C GLY A 145 -10.13 -6.88 9.81
N LEU A 146 -11.11 -6.05 10.16
CA LEU A 146 -12.15 -6.44 11.15
C LEU A 146 -13.18 -7.39 10.53
N ILE A 147 -13.76 -6.94 9.42
CA ILE A 147 -14.95 -7.52 8.78
C ILE A 147 -14.53 -8.72 7.93
N PHE A 148 -13.68 -8.49 6.93
CA PHE A 148 -13.27 -9.52 5.97
C PHE A 148 -12.00 -10.29 6.37
N LYS A 149 -11.45 -10.04 7.56
CA LYS A 149 -10.21 -10.68 8.06
C LYS A 149 -9.04 -10.70 7.05
N THR A 150 -8.94 -9.67 6.20
CA THR A 150 -7.84 -9.52 5.24
C THR A 150 -6.68 -8.74 5.82
N TRP A 151 -5.45 -9.14 5.50
CA TRP A 151 -4.22 -8.44 5.89
C TRP A 151 -4.00 -7.22 5.00
N ARG A 152 -3.65 -6.07 5.58
CA ARG A 152 -3.51 -4.81 4.83
C ARG A 152 -2.26 -4.06 5.25
N TYR A 153 -1.38 -3.77 4.29
CA TYR A 153 -0.18 -2.96 4.48
C TYR A 153 -0.55 -1.49 4.70
N ARG A 154 -0.13 -0.91 5.82
CA ARG A 154 -0.50 0.46 6.21
C ARG A 154 0.70 1.16 6.83
N TRP A 155 0.75 2.48 6.63
CA TRP A 155 1.74 3.33 7.28
C TRP A 155 1.27 3.66 8.68
N PHE A 156 2.05 3.30 9.70
CA PHE A 156 1.76 3.58 11.09
C PHE A 156 2.65 4.70 11.61
N VAL A 157 2.06 5.58 12.42
CA VAL A 157 2.77 6.63 13.14
C VAL A 157 2.36 6.57 14.59
N LEU A 158 3.31 6.25 15.47
CA LEU A 158 3.17 6.36 16.91
C LEU A 158 3.74 7.71 17.34
N GLN A 159 2.86 8.56 17.84
CA GLN A 159 3.24 9.84 18.40
C GLN A 159 2.46 10.08 19.70
N ARG A 160 3.19 10.47 20.76
CA ARG A 160 2.63 10.64 22.11
C ARG A 160 1.95 9.35 22.59
N ASN A 161 0.62 9.35 22.70
CA ASN A 161 -0.20 8.21 23.12
C ASN A 161 -1.14 7.70 22.01
N GLU A 162 -0.94 8.17 20.79
CA GLU A 162 -1.78 7.83 19.66
C GLU A 162 -1.00 6.97 18.68
N LEU A 163 -1.57 5.82 18.33
CA LEU A 163 -1.12 5.03 17.19
C LEU A 163 -2.07 5.28 16.02
N LYS A 164 -1.58 6.03 15.02
CA LYS A 164 -2.33 6.37 13.82
C LYS A 164 -1.93 5.45 12.69
N TYR A 165 -2.87 5.15 11.79
CA TYR A 165 -2.50 4.53 10.53
C TYR A 165 -3.20 5.14 9.33
N TYR A 166 -2.46 5.13 8.23
CA TYR A 166 -2.76 5.80 6.97
C TYR A 166 -2.73 4.78 5.83
N LYS A 167 -3.32 5.09 4.67
CA LYS A 167 -3.22 4.21 3.51
C LYS A 167 -1.76 4.15 3.04
N CYS A 168 -1.08 5.30 2.98
CA CYS A 168 0.37 5.41 2.75
C CYS A 168 1.00 6.58 3.52
N LYS A 169 2.34 6.69 3.48
CA LYS A 169 3.13 7.69 4.23
C LYS A 169 2.78 9.15 3.89
N THR A 170 2.32 9.43 2.67
CA THR A 170 2.04 10.79 2.19
C THR A 170 0.64 11.28 2.52
N ASP A 171 -0.24 10.41 3.02
CA ASP A 171 -1.60 10.79 3.35
C ASP A 171 -1.64 11.73 4.56
N LYS A 172 -2.46 12.78 4.45
CA LYS A 172 -2.62 13.77 5.52
C LYS A 172 -3.59 13.33 6.60
N MET A 173 -4.58 12.50 6.25
CA MET A 173 -5.64 12.06 7.18
C MET A 173 -5.47 10.58 7.55
N PRO A 174 -5.48 10.24 8.84
CA PRO A 174 -5.41 8.85 9.27
C PRO A 174 -6.74 8.14 8.95
N ILE A 175 -6.65 6.88 8.55
CA ILE A 175 -7.82 5.99 8.45
C ILE A 175 -8.41 5.77 9.86
N ARG A 176 -7.53 5.69 10.87
CA ARG A 176 -7.94 5.59 12.26
C ARG A 176 -6.83 6.08 13.19
N VAL A 177 -7.27 6.66 14.30
CA VAL A 177 -6.45 6.95 15.48
C VAL A 177 -6.81 5.93 16.55
N LEU A 178 -5.81 5.27 17.13
CA LEU A 178 -5.96 4.36 18.25
C LEU A 178 -5.36 5.03 19.49
N ASP A 179 -6.18 5.31 20.49
CA ASP A 179 -5.70 5.84 21.77
C ASP A 179 -5.14 4.71 22.62
N LEU A 180 -3.84 4.75 22.90
CA LEU A 180 -3.15 3.73 23.68
C LEU A 180 -3.59 3.71 25.16
N ASN A 181 -4.33 4.73 25.65
CA ASN A 181 -4.95 4.70 26.98
C ASN A 181 -5.92 3.51 27.12
N GLU A 182 -6.57 3.15 26.03
CA GLU A 182 -7.54 2.05 25.97
C GLU A 182 -6.87 0.70 25.67
N CYS A 183 -5.55 0.70 25.44
CA CYS A 183 -4.76 -0.48 25.15
C CYS A 183 -4.28 -1.13 26.46
N THR A 184 -4.64 -2.39 26.63
CA THR A 184 -4.35 -3.17 27.84
C THR A 184 -3.08 -4.00 27.73
N GLU A 185 -2.66 -4.33 26.50
CA GLU A 185 -1.57 -5.26 26.24
C GLU A 185 -1.00 -5.09 24.83
N CYS A 186 0.32 -5.21 24.69
CA CYS A 186 1.03 -5.34 23.42
C CYS A 186 2.09 -6.45 23.56
N CYS A 187 2.05 -7.49 22.71
CA CYS A 187 2.94 -8.64 22.82
C CYS A 187 3.09 -9.41 21.51
N LYS A 188 4.17 -10.20 21.41
CA LYS A 188 4.33 -11.21 20.33
C LYS A 188 3.15 -12.17 20.36
N ASP A 189 2.75 -12.63 19.19
CA ASP A 189 1.59 -13.50 19.03
C ASP A 189 1.90 -14.60 18.01
N ASN A 190 1.22 -15.73 18.10
CA ASN A 190 1.40 -16.88 17.20
C ASN A 190 0.07 -17.47 16.72
N THR A 191 -1.02 -16.70 16.80
CA THR A 191 -2.37 -17.11 16.38
C THR A 191 -2.41 -17.50 14.90
N PHE A 192 -1.63 -16.81 14.05
CA PHE A 192 -1.53 -17.07 12.62
C PHE A 192 -0.16 -17.68 12.30
N LYS A 193 -0.09 -19.02 12.25
CA LYS A 193 1.17 -19.78 12.14
C LYS A 193 1.94 -19.55 10.85
N ASP A 194 1.24 -19.09 9.80
CA ASP A 194 1.79 -18.74 8.49
C ASP A 194 2.36 -17.32 8.45
N LYS A 195 2.28 -16.56 9.55
CA LYS A 195 2.75 -15.18 9.64
C LYS A 195 3.91 -15.06 10.62
N CYS A 196 5.09 -14.75 10.10
CA CYS A 196 6.26 -14.41 10.89
C CYS A 196 6.15 -12.99 11.47
N ASN A 197 6.93 -12.68 12.51
CA ASN A 197 7.01 -11.36 13.13
C ASN A 197 5.64 -10.79 13.57
N LEU A 198 4.76 -11.70 14.01
CA LEU A 198 3.38 -11.41 14.40
C LEU A 198 3.32 -10.89 15.84
N PHE A 199 2.56 -9.82 16.03
CA PHE A 199 2.25 -9.27 17.34
C PHE A 199 0.82 -8.72 17.39
N ARG A 200 0.30 -8.53 18.60
CA ARG A 200 -1.05 -8.00 18.82
C ARG A 200 -1.09 -6.83 19.77
N LEU A 201 -2.07 -5.96 19.56
CA LEU A 201 -2.50 -4.94 20.51
C LEU A 201 -3.92 -5.25 20.97
N LYS A 202 -4.11 -5.36 22.28
CA LYS A 202 -5.41 -5.64 22.89
C LYS A 202 -6.00 -4.38 23.50
N PHE A 203 -7.03 -3.85 22.87
CA PHE A 203 -7.87 -2.79 23.41
C PHE A 203 -9.08 -3.40 24.12
N THR A 204 -9.68 -2.64 25.03
CA THR A 204 -10.91 -3.04 25.74
C THR A 204 -12.06 -3.41 24.79
N TRP A 205 -12.11 -2.78 23.62
CA TRP A 205 -13.15 -2.97 22.61
C TRP A 205 -12.72 -3.87 21.44
N ARG A 206 -11.42 -4.18 21.28
CA ARG A 206 -10.92 -4.96 20.14
C ARG A 206 -9.48 -5.42 20.30
N THR A 207 -9.16 -6.60 19.75
CA THR A 207 -7.76 -7.00 19.49
C THR A 207 -7.38 -6.72 18.03
N PHE A 208 -6.21 -6.11 17.83
CA PHE A 208 -5.58 -5.90 16.53
C PHE A 208 -4.37 -6.81 16.40
N TYR A 209 -4.19 -7.39 15.21
CA TYR A 209 -3.04 -8.21 14.87
C TYR A 209 -2.25 -7.55 13.75
N PHE A 210 -0.93 -7.65 13.86
CA PHE A 210 0.04 -7.03 12.96
C PHE A 210 1.18 -8.00 12.70
N PHE A 211 1.75 -7.97 11.50
CA PHE A 211 3.10 -8.47 11.31
C PHE A 211 4.01 -7.38 10.75
N ALA A 212 5.28 -7.43 11.15
CA ALA A 212 6.32 -6.53 10.67
C ALA A 212 7.19 -7.22 9.59
N ALA A 213 7.90 -6.42 8.79
CA ALA A 213 8.80 -6.95 7.77
C ALA A 213 9.94 -7.76 8.39
N THR A 214 10.44 -7.34 9.56
CA THR A 214 11.56 -7.99 10.25
C THR A 214 11.23 -8.23 11.72
N GLU A 215 11.93 -9.18 12.35
CA GLU A 215 11.82 -9.40 13.80
C GLU A 215 12.25 -8.16 14.57
N GLN A 216 13.32 -7.48 14.13
CA GLN A 216 13.77 -6.23 14.71
C GLN A 216 12.67 -5.16 14.69
N ASP A 217 11.98 -4.99 13.57
CA ASP A 217 10.88 -4.02 13.49
C ASP A 217 9.75 -4.36 14.45
N MET A 218 9.36 -5.64 14.53
CA MET A 218 8.35 -6.10 15.48
C MET A 218 8.80 -5.78 16.91
N ASP A 219 10.03 -6.14 17.29
CA ASP A 219 10.55 -5.92 18.63
C ASP A 219 10.63 -4.44 18.98
N GLU A 220 11.01 -3.59 18.04
CA GLU A 220 11.00 -2.14 18.22
C GLU A 220 9.58 -1.59 18.43
N TRP A 221 8.60 -2.04 17.62
CA TRP A 221 7.19 -1.68 17.76
C TRP A 221 6.62 -2.11 19.12
N ILE A 222 6.84 -3.37 19.52
CA ILE A 222 6.42 -3.89 20.82
C ILE A 222 7.08 -3.11 21.94
N ARG A 223 8.39 -2.87 21.87
CA ARG A 223 9.16 -2.16 22.89
C ARG A 223 8.62 -0.75 23.12
N VAL A 224 8.47 0.04 22.04
CA VAL A 224 8.03 1.44 22.16
C VAL A 224 6.58 1.53 22.66
N ILE A 225 5.68 0.65 22.18
CA ILE A 225 4.28 0.63 22.62
C ILE A 225 4.18 0.17 24.08
N THR A 226 4.86 -0.92 24.46
CA THR A 226 4.82 -1.46 25.82
C THR A 226 5.41 -0.47 26.83
N TRP A 227 6.51 0.21 26.48
CA TRP A 227 7.09 1.27 27.29
C TRP A 227 6.08 2.40 27.54
N ARG A 228 5.26 2.76 26.54
CA ARG A 228 4.16 3.73 26.73
C ARG A 228 3.13 3.20 27.73
N LEU A 229 2.60 2.00 27.54
CA LEU A 229 1.58 1.41 28.42
C LEU A 229 2.03 1.35 29.89
N GLN A 230 3.31 1.04 30.14
CA GLN A 230 3.87 0.99 31.49
C GLN A 230 4.01 2.38 32.13
N ASN A 231 4.42 3.39 31.37
CA ASN A 231 4.55 4.75 31.90
C ASN A 231 3.21 5.38 32.24
N GLN A 232 2.15 5.04 31.49
CA GLN A 232 0.80 5.51 31.82
C GLN A 232 0.36 5.00 33.19
N ARG A 233 0.56 3.69 33.46
CA ARG A 233 0.20 3.08 34.74
C ARG A 233 0.90 3.76 35.93
N LYS A 234 2.16 4.16 35.77
CA LYS A 234 2.93 4.87 36.80
C LYS A 234 2.40 6.29 37.11
N ILE A 235 1.89 6.99 36.10
CA ILE A 235 1.29 8.33 36.28
C ILE A 235 -0.06 8.20 37.00
N SER A 236 -0.86 7.18 36.65
CA SER A 236 -2.14 6.90 37.31
C SER A 236 -2.00 6.54 38.79
N THR A 237 -0.94 5.82 39.18
CA THR A 237 -0.68 5.43 40.58
C THR A 237 -0.09 6.54 41.45
N ASN A 238 0.50 7.59 40.85
CA ASN A 238 1.08 8.72 41.59
C ASN A 238 0.10 9.90 41.77
N SER A 239 -1.15 9.74 41.34
CA SER A 239 -2.23 10.74 41.48
C SER A 239 -3.29 10.33 42.52
N GLN A 240 -2.96 9.39 43.41
CA GLN A 240 -3.77 9.01 44.58
C GLN A 240 -2.98 9.22 45.86
#